data_AF-A7INI7-F1
#
_entry.id   AF-A7INI7-F1
#
_cell.length_a   1.000
_cell.length_b   1.000
_cell.length_c   1.000
_cell.angle_alpha   90.00
_cell.angle_beta   90.00
_cell.angle_gamma   90.00
#
_symmetry.space_group_name_H-M   'P 1'
#
loop_
_entity.id
_entity.type
_entity.pdbx_description
1 polymer ?
#
loop_
_entity_poly.entity_id
_entity_poly.type
_entity_poly.pdbx_seq_one_letter_code
_entity_poly.pdbx_strand_id
1 'polypeptide(L)'
;METAARVALRVPVFGWFLKDAIYGAPDAKYYFIANLVVCFAALVYFFGYPFLIIYALTATAVALVSLIILTASDMFRKGGEDGVGVSKPVGRSTKAR
;
A
#
# COMPACT_ATOMS: atom_id res chain seq x y z
N MET A 1 -21.30 15.73 0.50
CA MET A 1 -20.44 14.56 0.22
C MET A 1 -20.82 13.83 -1.08
N GLU A 2 -22.05 13.94 -1.59
CA GLU A 2 -22.50 13.23 -2.82
C GLU A 2 -21.92 13.75 -4.14
N THR A 3 -21.49 15.01 -4.20
CA THR A 3 -21.03 15.64 -5.46
C THR A 3 -19.66 15.15 -5.90
N ALA A 4 -18.75 14.87 -4.94
CA ALA A 4 -17.43 14.31 -5.23
C ALA A 4 -17.52 12.89 -5.80
N ALA A 5 -18.46 12.08 -5.31
CA ALA A 5 -18.72 10.73 -5.81
C ALA A 5 -19.26 10.75 -7.25
N ARG A 6 -20.12 11.71 -7.60
CA ARG A 6 -20.62 11.91 -8.97
C ARG A 6 -19.54 12.37 -9.96
N VAL A 7 -18.59 13.19 -9.51
CA VAL A 7 -17.45 13.65 -10.33
C VAL A 7 -16.44 12.52 -10.52
N ALA A 8 -16.15 11.73 -9.49
CA ALA A 8 -15.29 10.54 -9.59
C ALA A 8 -15.84 9.48 -10.56
N LEU A 9 -17.17 9.33 -10.63
CA LEU A 9 -17.85 8.45 -11.59
C LEU A 9 -17.99 9.02 -13.01
N ARG A 10 -17.64 10.30 -13.22
CA ARG A 10 -17.66 10.95 -14.53
C ARG A 10 -16.27 11.13 -15.13
N VAL A 11 -15.22 10.72 -14.43
CA VAL A 11 -13.90 10.47 -15.05
C VAL A 11 -14.04 9.16 -15.83
N PRO A 12 -14.19 9.20 -17.17
CA PRO A 12 -14.68 8.05 -17.94
C PRO A 12 -13.74 6.84 -17.90
N VAL A 13 -12.46 7.08 -17.56
CA VAL A 13 -11.41 6.06 -17.60
C VAL A 13 -11.18 5.41 -16.23
N PHE A 14 -11.08 6.20 -15.15
CA PHE A 14 -10.81 5.68 -13.81
C PHE A 14 -12.05 5.01 -13.17
N GLY A 15 -13.25 5.56 -13.38
CA GLY A 15 -14.49 5.06 -12.77
C GLY A 15 -14.97 3.72 -13.33
N TRP A 16 -14.69 3.44 -14.62
CA TRP A 16 -15.00 2.15 -15.23
C TRP A 16 -14.02 1.06 -14.79
N PHE A 17 -12.72 1.38 -14.74
CA PHE A 17 -11.69 0.44 -14.31
C PHE A 17 -11.79 0.04 -12.84
N LEU A 18 -12.10 1.00 -11.97
CA LEU A 18 -12.28 0.73 -10.55
C LEU A 18 -13.52 -0.13 -10.28
N LYS A 19 -14.56 0.00 -11.12
CA LYS A 19 -15.77 -0.82 -11.04
C LYS A 19 -15.53 -2.26 -11.49
N ASP A 20 -14.70 -2.48 -12.52
CA ASP A 20 -14.34 -3.82 -13.01
C ASP A 20 -13.37 -4.56 -12.06
N ALA A 21 -12.48 -3.84 -11.38
CA ALA A 21 -11.53 -4.43 -10.44
C ALA A 21 -12.16 -4.90 -9.12
N ILE A 22 -13.32 -4.36 -8.74
CA ILE A 22 -14.04 -4.72 -7.50
C ILE A 22 -15.01 -5.89 -7.71
N TYR A 23 -15.60 -6.02 -8.91
CA TYR A 23 -16.67 -6.97 -9.19
C TYR A 23 -16.29 -8.10 -10.19
N GLY A 24 -15.09 -8.08 -10.77
CA GLY A 24 -14.68 -9.00 -11.84
C GLY A 24 -13.94 -10.28 -11.41
N ALA A 25 -13.90 -11.26 -12.34
CA ALA A 25 -13.18 -12.54 -12.27
C ALA A 25 -11.67 -12.38 -11.94
N PRO A 26 -10.95 -13.42 -11.47
CA PRO A 26 -9.54 -13.32 -11.07
C PRO A 26 -8.60 -12.68 -12.12
N ASP A 27 -8.91 -12.81 -13.41
CA ASP A 27 -8.15 -12.17 -14.51
C ASP A 27 -8.36 -10.65 -14.63
N ALA A 28 -9.44 -10.10 -14.07
CA ALA A 28 -9.76 -8.67 -14.12
C ALA A 28 -8.71 -7.79 -13.43
N LYS A 29 -7.95 -8.38 -12.48
CA LYS A 29 -6.88 -7.67 -11.76
C LYS A 29 -5.73 -7.26 -12.68
N TYR A 30 -5.42 -8.07 -13.71
CA TYR A 30 -4.36 -7.75 -14.67
C TYR A 30 -4.78 -6.62 -15.60
N TYR A 31 -6.03 -6.63 -16.07
CA TYR A 31 -6.57 -5.54 -16.89
C TYR A 31 -6.62 -4.21 -16.12
N PHE A 32 -6.87 -4.24 -14.82
CA PHE A 32 -6.81 -3.04 -13.98
C PHE A 32 -5.39 -2.45 -13.90
N ILE A 33 -4.38 -3.27 -13.64
CA ILE A 33 -2.98 -2.82 -13.58
C ILE A 33 -2.56 -2.27 -14.94
N ALA A 34 -2.85 -2.98 -16.03
CA ALA A 34 -2.51 -2.53 -17.38
C ALA A 34 -3.12 -1.16 -17.69
N ASN A 35 -4.39 -0.94 -17.36
CA ASN A 35 -5.05 0.34 -17.62
C ASN A 35 -4.61 1.45 -16.68
N LEU A 36 -4.20 1.13 -15.45
CA LEU A 36 -3.56 2.10 -14.56
C LEU A 36 -2.23 2.59 -15.15
N VAL A 37 -1.41 1.68 -15.70
CA VAL A 37 -0.17 2.05 -16.41
C VAL A 37 -0.45 2.88 -17.66
N VAL A 38 -1.43 2.49 -18.48
CA VAL A 38 -1.82 3.25 -19.68
C VAL A 38 -2.33 4.65 -19.30
N CYS A 39 -3.14 4.76 -18.26
CA CYS A 39 -3.65 6.04 -17.79
C CYS A 39 -2.53 6.92 -17.23
N PHE A 40 -1.58 6.33 -16.50
CA PHE A 40 -0.38 7.03 -16.04
C PHE A 40 0.45 7.55 -17.22
N ALA A 41 0.67 6.73 -18.25
CA ALA A 41 1.36 7.14 -19.47
C ALA A 41 0.60 8.25 -20.22
N ALA A 42 -0.73 8.20 -20.27
CA ALA A 42 -1.55 9.25 -20.84
C ALA A 42 -1.42 10.57 -20.06
N LEU A 43 -1.43 10.54 -18.73
CA LEU A 43 -1.19 11.73 -17.90
C LEU A 43 0.20 12.32 -18.13
N VAL A 44 1.22 11.47 -18.23
CA VAL A 44 2.59 11.90 -18.59
C VAL A 44 2.61 12.52 -19.98
N TYR A 45 1.85 11.99 -20.95
CA TYR A 45 1.80 12.55 -22.29
C TYR A 45 1.08 13.92 -22.34
N PHE A 46 -0.05 14.07 -21.64
CA PHE A 46 -0.83 15.32 -21.65
C PHE A 46 -0.18 16.45 -20.84
N PHE A 47 0.35 16.15 -19.65
CA PHE A 47 0.95 17.15 -18.77
C PHE A 47 2.46 17.24 -18.94
N GLY A 48 3.12 16.20 -19.45
CA GLY A 48 4.55 16.17 -19.70
C GLY A 48 5.39 15.93 -18.44
N TYR A 49 6.60 16.48 -18.47
CA TYR A 49 7.57 16.46 -17.37
C TYR A 49 7.06 16.98 -16.00
N PRO A 50 6.23 18.04 -15.89
CA PRO A 50 5.79 18.52 -14.58
C PRO A 50 4.99 17.49 -13.78
N PHE A 51 4.23 16.61 -14.46
CA PHE A 51 3.51 15.53 -13.79
C PHE A 51 4.46 14.53 -13.13
N LEU A 52 5.56 14.16 -13.80
CA LEU A 52 6.57 13.26 -13.26
C LEU A 52 7.26 13.85 -12.02
N ILE A 53 7.57 15.15 -12.03
CA ILE A 53 8.18 15.83 -10.88
C ILE A 53 7.25 15.77 -9.67
N ILE A 54 5.98 16.15 -9.84
CA ILE A 54 5.02 16.17 -8.74
C ILE A 54 4.78 14.76 -8.22
N TYR A 55 4.62 13.78 -9.11
CA TYR A 55 4.49 12.37 -8.73
C TYR A 55 5.69 11.89 -7.92
N ALA A 56 6.91 12.15 -8.38
CA ALA A 56 8.13 11.79 -7.65
C ALA A 56 8.19 12.46 -6.27
N LEU A 57 7.89 13.76 -6.17
CA LEU A 57 7.89 14.49 -4.90
C LEU A 57 6.90 13.91 -3.90
N THR A 58 5.68 13.59 -4.36
CA THR A 58 4.65 12.98 -3.51
C THR A 58 5.05 11.57 -3.08
N ALA A 59 5.61 10.76 -3.98
CA ALA A 59 6.09 9.42 -3.66
C ALA A 59 7.24 9.46 -2.64
N THR A 60 8.17 10.42 -2.75
CA THR A 60 9.23 10.64 -1.76
C THR A 60 8.65 10.99 -0.39
N ALA A 61 7.70 11.91 -0.32
CA ALA A 61 7.05 12.27 0.94
C ALA A 61 6.36 11.07 1.59
N VAL A 62 5.63 10.27 0.80
CA VAL A 62 4.98 9.04 1.27
C VAL A 62 6.01 8.02 1.77
N ALA A 63 7.12 7.84 1.06
CA ALA A 63 8.17 6.91 1.46
C ALA A 63 8.82 7.31 2.79
N LEU A 64 9.11 8.60 2.97
CA LEU A 64 9.66 9.12 4.23
C LEU A 64 8.67 8.94 5.39
N VAL A 65 7.40 9.28 5.19
CA VAL A 65 6.35 9.07 6.20
C VAL A 65 6.20 7.58 6.54
N SER A 66 6.23 6.71 5.53
CA SER A 66 6.14 5.27 5.72
C SER A 66 7.33 4.72 6.51
N LEU A 67 8.53 5.21 6.25
CA LEU A 67 9.74 4.86 6.99
C LEU A 67 9.60 5.27 8.47
N ILE A 68 9.17 6.51 8.73
CA ILE A 68 8.94 7.02 10.09
C ILE A 68 7.92 6.13 10.82
N ILE A 69 6.81 5.80 10.18
CA ILE A 69 5.77 4.93 10.76
C ILE A 69 6.33 3.54 11.02
N LEU A 70 7.09 2.97 10.08
CA LEU A 70 7.68 1.65 10.22
C LEU A 70 8.65 1.60 11.40
N THR A 71 9.55 2.57 11.50
CA THR A 71 10.51 2.67 12.61
C THR A 71 9.81 2.90 13.94
N ALA A 72 8.83 3.80 13.99
CA ALA A 72 8.05 4.03 15.20
C ALA A 72 7.32 2.75 15.63
N SER A 73 6.69 2.05 14.69
CA SER A 73 5.99 0.78 14.96
C SER A 73 6.93 -0.30 15.49
N ASP A 74 8.17 -0.36 15.01
CA ASP A 74 9.20 -1.28 15.50
C ASP A 74 9.62 -0.93 16.94
N MET A 75 9.82 0.35 17.23
CA MET A 75 10.09 0.84 18.59
C MET A 75 8.93 0.51 19.56
N PHE A 76 7.68 0.67 19.13
CA PHE A 76 6.50 0.31 19.93
C PHE A 76 6.33 -1.21 20.09
N ARG A 77 6.75 -2.01 19.10
CA ARG A 77 6.73 -3.48 19.19
C ARG A 77 7.71 -3.96 20.26
N LYS A 78 8.93 -3.42 20.28
CA LYS A 78 9.99 -3.83 21.22
C LYS A 78 9.61 -3.60 22.69
N GLY A 79 8.93 -2.49 22.99
CA GLY A 79 8.43 -2.20 24.34
C GLY A 79 7.38 -3.18 24.88
N GLY A 80 6.79 -4.03 24.03
CA GLY A 80 5.86 -5.09 24.43
C GLY A 80 6.53 -6.42 24.81
N GLU A 81 7.78 -6.65 24.38
CA GLU A 81 8.52 -7.88 24.66
C GLU A 81 9.33 -7.78 25.96
N ASP A 82 9.72 -6.57 26.36
CA ASP A 82 10.53 -6.31 27.56
C ASP A 82 9.74 -6.50 28.89
N GLY A 83 8.41 -6.64 28.82
CA GLY A 83 7.52 -6.86 29.97
C GLY A 83 7.23 -8.33 30.30
N VAL A 84 7.67 -9.27 29.47
CA VAL A 84 7.47 -10.71 29.71
C VAL A 84 8.83 -11.41 29.69
N GLY A 85 9.54 -11.27 30.81
CA GLY A 85 10.64 -12.17 31.18
C GLY A 85 10.12 -13.60 31.29
N VAL A 86 9.97 -14.28 30.16
CA VAL A 86 9.76 -15.73 30.11
C VAL A 86 11.08 -16.37 30.51
N SER A 87 11.29 -16.53 31.81
CA SER A 87 12.17 -17.55 32.37
C SER A 87 11.68 -18.91 31.86
N LYS A 88 12.19 -19.36 30.71
CA LYS A 88 11.95 -20.72 30.24
C LYS A 88 12.54 -21.69 31.28
N PRO A 89 11.77 -22.62 31.85
CA PRO A 89 12.35 -23.66 32.69
C PRO A 89 13.22 -24.56 31.82
N VAL A 90 14.49 -24.70 32.20
CA VAL A 90 15.43 -25.62 31.58
C VAL A 90 14.94 -27.04 31.85
N GLY A 91 14.34 -27.68 30.84
CA GLY A 91 13.90 -29.06 30.90
C GLY A 91 15.11 -29.98 31.06
N ARG A 92 15.33 -30.46 32.29
CA ARG A 92 16.36 -31.45 32.58
C ARG A 92 15.93 -32.79 31.97
N SER A 93 16.55 -33.11 30.83
CA SER A 93 16.49 -34.41 30.17
C SER A 93 16.76 -35.54 31.15
N THR A 94 15.73 -36.34 31.47
CA THR A 94 15.86 -37.63 32.12
C THR A 94 16.57 -38.57 31.15
N LYS A 95 17.89 -38.74 31.32
CA LYS A 95 18.62 -39.82 30.65
C LYS A 95 18.47 -41.10 31.45
N ALA A 96 18.00 -42.11 30.75
CA ALA A 96 17.91 -43.51 31.11
C ALA A 96 19.12 -44.04 31.91
N ARG A 97 18.83 -44.81 32.96
CA ARG A 97 19.51 -46.06 33.29
C ARG A 97 18.67 -46.90 34.23
#